data_AF-A0A7J6N573-F1
#
_entry.id   AF-A0A7J6N573-F1
#
_cell.length_a   1.000
_cell.length_b   1.000
_cell.length_c   1.000
_cell.angle_alpha   90.00
_cell.angle_beta   90.00
_cell.angle_gamma   90.00
#
_symmetry.space_group_name_H-M   'P 1'
#
loop_
_entity.id
_entity.type
_entity.pdbx_description
1 polymer ?
#
loop_
_entity_poly.entity_id
_entity_poly.type
_entity_poly.pdbx_seq_one_letter_code
_entity_poly.pdbx_strand_id
1 'polypeptide(L)'
;MSNPHQRRELSGGLSTPEQTLGGPVRGAIDVSGLDQDQRKVFQKVVTSIRSTLANEKELEERYFFITGDAGCGKSFLLKSIIHEIGTEPANPVILAWTGMAAKQVGGLTIQSYFRLAFDKTGMVGDNAFMRSTVELTRRMVMGIKGSDEEKRLKRGAVIYVDEVGAVHHSVLDAISETIKIIRQGMPSSHLPFGGLPVVLSGDPCQIGRVSLFEGSSRYSPEQYPTRPFWESACWGEMRPTIMYLTKFNRGSDSEYLGLLKEIRRSTSEDDGVPKFSSSSVSVLSKIRDRDGGAVMPRFNHTVICLRNKDAEEHNHKHIHSLPGPLHKLMAIDTEASPLPPCFQKKDVDGMGYRAAISLTSALRSPKLGLNFVASDMNSLKIAERRTPCPKTPP
;
A
#
# COMPACT_ATOMS: atom_id res chain seq x y z
N MET A 1 38.88 32.05 -45.83
CA MET A 1 38.28 33.38 -45.56
C MET A 1 36.89 33.36 -46.18
N SER A 2 35.77 33.78 -45.61
CA SER A 2 35.28 34.07 -44.26
C SER A 2 33.77 34.28 -44.46
N ASN A 3 32.97 33.91 -43.45
CA ASN A 3 31.53 34.14 -43.22
C ASN A 3 30.87 35.39 -43.88
N PRO A 4 29.53 35.45 -44.07
CA PRO A 4 28.68 35.70 -42.89
C PRO A 4 27.24 35.12 -42.84
N HIS A 5 26.84 34.89 -41.58
CA HIS A 5 25.51 34.99 -40.93
C HIS A 5 24.50 33.82 -40.97
N GLN A 6 24.64 33.01 -39.91
CA GLN A 6 23.68 32.07 -39.30
C GLN A 6 22.46 32.78 -38.68
N ARG A 7 21.26 32.24 -38.94
CA ARG A 7 20.18 32.11 -37.93
C ARG A 7 20.08 30.63 -37.56
N ARG A 8 20.28 30.30 -36.28
CA ARG A 8 20.02 28.99 -35.69
C ARG A 8 18.58 28.92 -35.23
N GLU A 9 17.78 28.04 -35.83
CA GLU A 9 16.59 27.49 -35.18
C GLU A 9 17.01 26.27 -34.36
N LEU A 10 16.75 26.31 -33.06
CA LEU A 10 16.97 25.21 -32.12
C LEU A 10 15.76 24.27 -32.19
N SER A 11 15.86 23.19 -32.95
CA SER A 11 14.95 22.05 -32.86
C SER A 11 15.35 21.17 -31.66
N GLY A 12 14.85 21.51 -30.47
CA GLY A 12 14.93 20.66 -29.28
C GLY A 12 13.74 19.70 -29.24
N GLY A 13 13.91 18.49 -29.78
CA GLY A 13 12.94 17.41 -29.62
C GLY A 13 12.91 16.96 -28.16
N LEU A 14 11.75 17.09 -27.49
CA LEU A 14 11.51 16.45 -26.21
C LEU A 14 11.31 14.94 -26.43
N SER A 15 12.36 14.17 -26.18
CA SER A 15 12.29 12.74 -25.92
C SER A 15 11.46 12.49 -24.65
N THR A 16 10.36 11.75 -24.79
CA THR A 16 9.60 11.20 -23.67
C THR A 16 10.51 10.32 -22.79
N PRO A 17 10.47 10.43 -21.46
CA PRO A 17 11.26 9.53 -20.61
C PRO A 17 10.64 8.14 -20.65
N GLU A 18 11.26 7.24 -21.41
CA GLU A 18 11.18 5.81 -21.15
C GLU A 18 11.47 5.59 -19.67
N GLN A 19 10.46 5.12 -18.94
CA GLN A 19 10.68 4.52 -17.64
C GLN A 19 11.43 3.21 -17.87
N THR A 20 12.76 3.29 -17.92
CA THR A 20 13.64 2.14 -17.75
C THR A 20 13.36 1.55 -16.38
N LEU A 21 12.54 0.50 -16.37
CA LEU A 21 12.58 -0.54 -15.36
C LEU A 21 14.05 -0.92 -15.19
N GLY A 22 14.55 -0.79 -13.95
CA GLY A 22 15.95 -0.98 -13.62
C GLY A 22 16.51 -2.26 -14.22
N GLY A 23 17.72 -2.15 -14.79
CA GLY A 23 18.49 -3.30 -15.25
C GLY A 23 18.71 -4.34 -14.14
N PRO A 24 19.25 -5.53 -14.49
CA PRO A 24 19.40 -6.61 -13.53
C PRO A 24 20.30 -6.16 -12.39
N VAL A 25 19.72 -6.04 -11.19
CA VAL A 25 20.48 -5.85 -9.94
C VAL A 25 21.22 -7.16 -9.66
N ARG A 26 22.35 -7.38 -10.35
CA ARG A 26 23.33 -8.43 -10.04
C ARG A 26 24.22 -7.98 -8.88
N GLY A 27 23.61 -7.70 -7.74
CA GLY A 27 24.30 -7.61 -6.46
C GLY A 27 23.89 -8.80 -5.61
N ALA A 28 24.85 -9.56 -5.08
CA ALA A 28 24.55 -10.56 -4.07
C ALA A 28 23.81 -9.88 -2.90
N ILE A 29 22.64 -10.39 -2.55
CA ILE A 29 21.83 -9.83 -1.48
C ILE A 29 22.57 -10.03 -0.17
N ASP A 30 22.70 -8.97 0.60
CA ASP A 30 23.17 -9.08 1.97
C ASP A 30 22.07 -9.71 2.86
N VAL A 31 21.89 -11.02 2.73
CA VAL A 31 21.08 -11.84 3.63
C VAL A 31 21.69 -11.92 5.03
N SER A 32 22.83 -11.26 5.33
CA SER A 32 23.38 -11.21 6.69
C SER A 32 22.44 -10.53 7.68
N GLY A 33 21.59 -9.61 7.21
CA GLY A 33 20.61 -8.91 8.04
C GLY A 33 19.41 -9.76 8.48
N LEU A 34 19.22 -10.97 7.92
CA LEU A 34 18.15 -11.87 8.34
C LEU A 34 18.56 -12.67 9.57
N ASP A 35 17.70 -12.66 10.59
CA ASP A 35 17.85 -13.55 11.73
C ASP A 35 17.62 -15.03 11.34
N GLN A 36 17.87 -15.94 12.28
CA GLN A 36 17.79 -17.39 12.02
C GLN A 36 16.39 -17.85 11.59
N ASP A 37 15.32 -17.29 12.17
CA ASP A 37 13.96 -17.69 11.87
C ASP A 37 13.53 -17.12 10.51
N GLN A 38 13.87 -15.85 10.25
CA GLN A 38 13.69 -15.23 8.95
C GLN A 38 14.44 -15.99 7.84
N ARG A 39 15.68 -16.45 8.11
CA ARG A 39 16.50 -17.20 7.14
C ARG A 39 15.89 -18.55 6.79
N LYS A 40 15.31 -19.27 7.76
CA LYS A 40 14.56 -20.52 7.51
C LYS A 40 13.35 -20.28 6.62
N VAL A 41 12.55 -19.25 6.96
CA VAL A 41 11.37 -18.87 6.17
C VAL A 41 11.77 -18.46 4.75
N PHE A 42 12.80 -17.62 4.62
CA PHE A 42 13.38 -17.21 3.34
C PHE A 42 13.77 -18.41 2.48
N GLN A 43 14.58 -19.32 3.01
CA GLN A 43 15.07 -20.49 2.27
C GLN A 43 13.92 -21.36 1.78
N LYS A 44 12.95 -21.66 2.65
CA LYS A 44 11.80 -22.50 2.30
C LYS A 44 10.94 -21.84 1.20
N VAL A 45 10.59 -20.56 1.35
CA VAL A 45 9.75 -19.84 0.36
C VAL A 45 10.47 -19.74 -0.98
N VAL A 46 11.72 -19.29 -1.00
CA VAL A 46 12.50 -19.10 -2.23
C VAL A 46 12.69 -20.44 -2.96
N THR A 47 13.05 -21.50 -2.23
CA THR A 47 13.25 -22.82 -2.83
C THR A 47 11.96 -23.35 -3.44
N SER A 48 10.84 -23.26 -2.72
CA SER A 48 9.55 -23.73 -3.23
C SER A 48 9.11 -22.95 -4.46
N ILE A 49 9.16 -21.62 -4.42
CA ILE A 49 8.76 -20.79 -5.56
C ILE A 49 9.66 -21.02 -6.77
N ARG A 50 10.98 -21.12 -6.59
CA ARG A 50 11.91 -21.44 -7.69
C ARG A 50 11.62 -22.80 -8.31
N SER A 51 11.36 -23.81 -7.48
CA SER A 51 10.98 -25.13 -7.97
C SER A 51 9.67 -25.06 -8.77
N THR A 52 8.70 -24.27 -8.30
CA THR A 52 7.40 -24.13 -8.96
C THR A 52 7.49 -23.38 -10.28
N LEU A 53 8.39 -22.40 -10.37
CA LEU A 53 8.68 -21.69 -11.63
C LEU A 53 9.49 -22.55 -12.61
N ALA A 54 10.27 -23.52 -12.12
CA ALA A 54 11.06 -24.43 -12.94
C ALA A 54 10.29 -25.67 -13.42
N ASN A 55 9.32 -26.14 -12.63
CA ASN A 55 8.54 -27.35 -12.88
C ASN A 55 7.04 -27.03 -12.83
N GLU A 56 6.32 -27.17 -13.94
CA GLU A 56 4.84 -27.06 -13.99
C GLU A 56 4.10 -28.23 -13.32
N LYS A 57 4.77 -29.06 -12.50
CA LYS A 57 4.12 -30.20 -11.83
C LYS A 57 3.17 -29.75 -10.71
N GLU A 58 2.08 -30.51 -10.55
CA GLU A 58 0.89 -30.18 -9.74
C GLU A 58 1.08 -30.14 -8.21
N LEU A 59 2.22 -30.57 -7.65
CA LEU A 59 2.32 -30.93 -6.22
C LEU A 59 3.22 -30.04 -5.35
N GLU A 60 3.70 -28.90 -5.86
CA GLU A 60 4.58 -28.04 -5.07
C GLU A 60 3.83 -26.99 -4.25
N GLU A 61 4.39 -26.62 -3.10
CA GLU A 61 3.82 -25.68 -2.13
C GLU A 61 3.88 -24.24 -2.70
N ARG A 62 2.74 -23.70 -3.15
CA ARG A 62 2.66 -22.42 -3.88
C ARG A 62 2.23 -21.23 -3.03
N TYR A 63 1.56 -21.49 -1.92
CA TYR A 63 0.88 -20.46 -1.13
C TYR A 63 1.52 -20.36 0.25
N PHE A 64 2.03 -19.18 0.58
CA PHE A 64 2.70 -18.89 1.84
C PHE A 64 2.04 -17.72 2.54
N PHE A 65 1.92 -17.81 3.87
CA PHE A 65 1.51 -16.68 4.70
C PHE A 65 2.57 -16.39 5.77
N ILE A 66 3.28 -15.28 5.60
CA ILE A 66 4.30 -14.79 6.53
C ILE A 66 3.63 -13.85 7.54
N THR A 67 3.53 -14.31 8.78
CA THR A 67 2.91 -13.58 9.89
C THR A 67 3.85 -13.51 11.08
N GLY A 68 3.42 -12.83 12.13
CA GLY A 68 4.20 -12.58 13.34
C GLY A 68 3.86 -11.22 13.92
N ASP A 69 4.37 -10.96 15.11
CA ASP A 69 4.06 -9.74 15.85
C ASP A 69 4.61 -8.49 15.12
N ALA A 70 4.12 -7.31 15.51
CA ALA A 70 4.66 -6.03 15.05
C ALA A 70 6.17 -5.98 15.35
N GLY A 71 6.97 -5.54 14.38
CA GLY A 71 8.43 -5.42 14.56
C GLY A 71 9.26 -6.69 14.35
N CYS A 72 8.67 -7.83 13.99
CA CYS A 72 9.42 -9.05 13.60
C CYS A 72 10.10 -8.98 12.22
N GLY A 73 10.00 -7.85 11.51
CA GLY A 73 10.64 -7.67 10.20
C GLY A 73 9.95 -8.36 9.02
N LYS A 74 8.62 -8.61 9.11
CA LYS A 74 7.81 -9.22 8.03
C LYS A 74 8.04 -8.58 6.65
N SER A 75 7.84 -7.27 6.50
CA SER A 75 8.05 -6.58 5.22
C SER A 75 9.53 -6.56 4.79
N PHE A 76 10.49 -6.63 5.72
CA PHE A 76 11.92 -6.74 5.39
C PHE A 76 12.23 -8.13 4.79
N LEU A 77 11.68 -9.18 5.38
CA LEU A 77 11.77 -10.54 4.85
C LEU A 77 11.08 -10.65 3.49
N LEU A 78 9.87 -10.09 3.33
CA LEU A 78 9.13 -10.08 2.05
C LEU A 78 9.95 -9.41 0.94
N LYS A 79 10.56 -8.25 1.21
CA LYS A 79 11.48 -7.58 0.26
C LYS A 79 12.66 -8.46 -0.13
N SER A 80 13.25 -9.13 0.85
CA SER A 80 14.40 -10.01 0.62
C SER A 80 13.99 -11.15 -0.32
N ILE A 81 12.82 -11.77 -0.08
CA ILE A 81 12.25 -12.83 -0.93
C ILE A 81 11.99 -12.31 -2.35
N ILE A 82 11.32 -11.16 -2.49
CA ILE A 82 11.03 -10.53 -3.79
C ILE A 82 12.34 -10.28 -4.56
N HIS A 83 13.36 -9.74 -3.89
CA HIS A 83 14.63 -9.43 -4.51
C HIS A 83 15.37 -10.70 -4.97
N GLU A 84 15.37 -11.75 -4.15
CA GLU A 84 16.02 -13.04 -4.45
C GLU A 84 15.35 -13.78 -5.61
N ILE A 85 14.02 -13.76 -5.68
CA ILE A 85 13.26 -14.38 -6.77
C ILE A 85 13.44 -13.60 -8.07
N GLY A 86 13.61 -12.27 -7.97
CA GLY A 86 13.97 -11.42 -9.11
C GLY A 86 12.82 -11.17 -10.09
N THR A 87 13.17 -10.57 -11.23
CA THR A 87 12.20 -10.12 -12.24
C THR A 87 11.96 -11.13 -13.35
N GLU A 88 12.96 -11.94 -13.71
CA GLU A 88 12.89 -12.92 -14.79
C GLU A 88 13.33 -14.28 -14.26
N PRO A 89 12.56 -15.36 -14.47
CA PRO A 89 11.26 -15.45 -15.17
C PRO A 89 10.04 -15.07 -14.30
N ALA A 90 10.23 -14.71 -13.03
CA ALA A 90 9.17 -14.66 -12.03
C ALA A 90 8.16 -13.50 -12.16
N ASN A 91 8.52 -12.41 -12.86
CA ASN A 91 7.69 -11.25 -13.18
C ASN A 91 6.77 -10.79 -12.03
N PRO A 92 7.33 -10.25 -10.93
CA PRO A 92 6.64 -10.10 -9.65
C PRO A 92 5.46 -9.11 -9.72
N VAL A 93 4.36 -9.47 -9.07
CA VAL A 93 3.20 -8.59 -8.82
C VAL A 93 3.15 -8.30 -7.32
N ILE A 94 3.52 -7.08 -6.93
CA ILE A 94 3.64 -6.69 -5.53
C ILE A 94 2.50 -5.73 -5.19
N LEU A 95 1.63 -6.16 -4.28
CA LEU A 95 0.41 -5.50 -3.89
C LEU A 95 0.44 -5.15 -2.41
N ALA A 96 -0.24 -4.05 -2.04
CA ALA A 96 -0.58 -3.75 -0.66
C ALA A 96 -1.92 -2.98 -0.58
N TRP A 97 -2.50 -2.88 0.61
CA TRP A 97 -3.75 -2.13 0.79
C TRP A 97 -3.56 -0.61 0.79
N THR A 98 -2.49 -0.11 1.41
CA THR A 98 -2.22 1.34 1.54
C THR A 98 -1.03 1.78 0.71
N GLY A 99 -1.02 3.05 0.29
CA GLY A 99 0.08 3.62 -0.49
C GLY A 99 1.43 3.60 0.23
N MET A 100 1.44 3.78 1.56
CA MET A 100 2.67 3.69 2.35
C MET A 100 3.23 2.26 2.37
N ALA A 101 2.38 1.26 2.57
CA ALA A 101 2.79 -0.14 2.55
C ALA A 101 3.28 -0.54 1.15
N ALA A 102 2.55 -0.16 0.09
CA ALA A 102 2.96 -0.41 -1.29
C ALA A 102 4.32 0.19 -1.60
N LYS A 103 4.53 1.47 -1.26
CA LYS A 103 5.83 2.14 -1.42
C LYS A 103 6.93 1.47 -0.62
N GLN A 104 6.61 1.03 0.60
CA GLN A 104 7.58 0.34 1.44
C GLN A 104 8.14 -0.87 0.70
N VAL A 105 7.31 -1.75 0.15
CA VAL A 105 7.75 -2.97 -0.57
C VAL A 105 8.06 -2.79 -2.05
N GLY A 106 8.00 -1.56 -2.58
CA GLY A 106 8.26 -1.28 -4.00
C GLY A 106 7.16 -1.78 -4.94
N GLY A 107 5.92 -1.89 -4.45
CA GLY A 107 4.75 -2.34 -5.19
C GLY A 107 3.72 -1.25 -5.46
N LEU A 108 2.52 -1.68 -5.83
CA LEU A 108 1.35 -0.82 -6.05
C LEU A 108 0.25 -1.12 -5.03
N THR A 109 -0.67 -0.19 -4.83
CA THR A 109 -1.90 -0.53 -4.12
C THR A 109 -2.74 -1.47 -4.99
N ILE A 110 -3.54 -2.33 -4.37
CA ILE A 110 -4.48 -3.21 -5.08
C ILE A 110 -5.36 -2.39 -6.04
N GLN A 111 -5.84 -1.24 -5.58
CA GLN A 111 -6.68 -0.31 -6.35
C GLN A 111 -5.94 0.23 -7.58
N SER A 112 -4.68 0.65 -7.42
CA SER A 112 -3.87 1.16 -8.53
C SER A 112 -3.50 0.06 -9.53
N TYR A 113 -3.13 -1.13 -9.07
CA TYR A 113 -2.77 -2.26 -9.94
C TYR A 113 -3.94 -2.65 -10.85
N PHE A 114 -5.13 -2.81 -10.27
CA PHE A 114 -6.33 -3.19 -11.02
C PHE A 114 -7.06 -2.03 -11.69
N ARG A 115 -6.51 -0.81 -11.64
CA ARG A 115 -7.11 0.43 -12.18
C ARG A 115 -8.56 0.62 -11.74
N LEU A 116 -8.84 0.29 -10.47
CA LEU A 116 -10.17 0.45 -9.89
C LEU A 116 -10.47 1.95 -9.75
N ALA A 117 -11.36 2.44 -10.61
CA ALA A 117 -11.92 3.78 -10.47
C ALA A 117 -12.94 3.80 -9.32
N PHE A 118 -12.95 4.90 -8.56
CA PHE A 118 -14.05 5.22 -7.66
C PHE A 118 -15.36 5.32 -8.45
N ASP A 119 -16.47 4.98 -7.81
CA ASP A 119 -17.76 4.97 -8.51
C ASP A 119 -18.12 6.36 -9.05
N LYS A 120 -18.61 6.40 -10.29
CA LYS A 120 -19.06 7.62 -10.98
C LYS A 120 -20.49 7.99 -10.61
N THR A 121 -21.14 7.25 -9.72
CA THR A 121 -22.45 7.60 -9.14
C THR A 121 -22.45 8.98 -8.47
N GLY A 122 -21.26 9.55 -8.21
CA GLY A 122 -21.06 10.85 -7.56
C GLY A 122 -21.46 10.86 -6.09
N MET A 123 -21.71 9.68 -5.53
CA MET A 123 -21.65 9.46 -4.09
C MET A 123 -20.18 9.37 -3.68
N VAL A 124 -19.73 10.44 -3.04
CA VAL A 124 -18.37 10.61 -2.54
C VAL A 124 -18.06 9.48 -1.55
N GLY A 125 -17.03 8.67 -1.85
CA GLY A 125 -16.58 7.58 -0.98
C GLY A 125 -17.32 6.24 -1.13
N ASP A 126 -18.21 6.07 -2.11
CA ASP A 126 -18.89 4.78 -2.32
C ASP A 126 -17.93 3.74 -2.95
N ASN A 127 -17.21 3.03 -2.08
CA ASN A 127 -16.42 1.85 -2.42
C ASN A 127 -17.16 0.55 -2.15
N ALA A 128 -18.50 0.59 -2.06
CA ALA A 128 -19.26 -0.57 -1.64
C ALA A 128 -19.20 -1.74 -2.62
N PHE A 129 -18.92 -1.45 -3.91
CA PHE A 129 -18.61 -2.46 -4.91
C PHE A 129 -17.49 -3.41 -4.46
N MET A 130 -16.58 -2.99 -3.58
CA MET A 130 -15.50 -3.83 -3.06
C MET A 130 -16.00 -5.04 -2.25
N ARG A 131 -17.28 -5.09 -1.84
CA ARG A 131 -17.89 -6.22 -1.10
C ARG A 131 -18.52 -7.27 -1.97
N SER A 132 -18.96 -6.88 -3.15
CA SER A 132 -19.43 -7.84 -4.13
C SER A 132 -18.20 -8.39 -4.81
N THR A 133 -17.77 -9.59 -4.40
CA THR A 133 -16.68 -10.31 -5.07
C THR A 133 -16.91 -10.34 -6.59
N VAL A 134 -18.15 -10.54 -7.03
CA VAL A 134 -18.54 -10.57 -8.45
C VAL A 134 -18.31 -9.22 -9.13
N GLU A 135 -18.83 -8.12 -8.58
CA GLU A 135 -18.68 -6.79 -9.20
C GLU A 135 -17.22 -6.32 -9.14
N LEU A 136 -16.54 -6.54 -8.02
CA LEU A 136 -15.13 -6.21 -7.86
C LEU A 136 -14.27 -6.98 -8.87
N THR A 137 -14.50 -8.29 -9.03
CA THR A 137 -13.81 -9.12 -10.04
C THR A 137 -14.04 -8.56 -11.44
N ARG A 138 -15.30 -8.26 -11.80
CA ARG A 138 -15.63 -7.69 -13.11
C ARG A 138 -14.88 -6.38 -13.36
N ARG A 139 -14.85 -5.47 -12.37
CA ARG A 139 -14.13 -4.20 -12.46
C ARG A 139 -12.62 -4.39 -12.56
N MET A 140 -12.04 -5.32 -11.80
CA MET A 140 -10.61 -5.64 -11.85
C MET A 140 -10.21 -6.18 -13.22
N VAL A 141 -10.94 -7.17 -13.76
CA VAL A 141 -10.70 -7.73 -15.11
C VAL A 141 -10.76 -6.63 -16.17
N MET A 142 -11.81 -5.81 -16.15
CA MET A 142 -11.98 -4.71 -17.11
C MET A 142 -10.91 -3.63 -16.96
N GLY A 143 -10.49 -3.33 -15.73
CA GLY A 143 -9.52 -2.28 -15.44
C GLY A 143 -8.15 -2.55 -16.05
N ILE A 144 -7.72 -3.81 -16.08
CA ILE A 144 -6.41 -4.20 -16.64
C ILE A 144 -6.48 -4.85 -18.02
N LYS A 145 -7.64 -4.92 -18.65
CA LYS A 145 -7.78 -5.52 -19.99
C LYS A 145 -6.87 -4.83 -21.01
N GLY A 146 -6.09 -5.62 -21.75
CA GLY A 146 -5.10 -5.19 -22.75
C GLY A 146 -3.82 -4.58 -22.18
N SER A 147 -3.67 -4.52 -20.85
CA SER A 147 -2.53 -3.87 -20.20
C SER A 147 -1.32 -4.78 -20.02
N ASP A 148 -0.18 -4.18 -19.65
CA ASP A 148 1.00 -4.95 -19.26
C ASP A 148 0.80 -5.68 -17.93
N GLU A 149 -0.07 -5.18 -17.04
CA GLU A 149 -0.49 -5.89 -15.82
C GLU A 149 -1.21 -7.21 -16.14
N GLU A 150 -2.11 -7.22 -17.13
CA GLU A 150 -2.76 -8.46 -17.58
C GLU A 150 -1.75 -9.43 -18.21
N LYS A 151 -0.87 -8.92 -19.10
CA LYS A 151 0.18 -9.74 -19.71
C LYS A 151 1.10 -10.34 -18.66
N ARG A 152 1.41 -9.60 -17.59
CA ARG A 152 2.23 -10.07 -16.47
C ARG A 152 1.59 -11.26 -15.76
N LEU A 153 0.28 -11.22 -15.49
CA LEU A 153 -0.45 -12.34 -14.91
C LEU A 153 -0.51 -13.56 -15.84
N LYS A 154 -0.64 -13.35 -17.16
CA LYS A 154 -0.61 -14.45 -18.14
C LYS A 154 0.76 -15.14 -18.21
N ARG A 155 1.86 -14.39 -18.12
CA ARG A 155 3.23 -14.92 -18.21
C ARG A 155 3.70 -15.75 -17.00
N GLY A 156 2.89 -15.94 -15.96
CA GLY A 156 3.27 -16.75 -14.80
C GLY A 156 3.93 -15.96 -13.66
N ALA A 157 3.34 -14.83 -13.28
CA ALA A 157 3.84 -13.98 -12.20
C ALA A 157 3.84 -14.66 -10.82
N VAL A 158 4.74 -14.25 -9.93
CA VAL A 158 4.63 -14.49 -8.48
C VAL A 158 3.90 -13.31 -7.83
N ILE A 159 2.85 -13.60 -7.05
CA ILE A 159 2.01 -12.61 -6.39
C ILE A 159 2.48 -12.40 -4.95
N TYR A 160 2.71 -11.15 -4.57
CA TYR A 160 3.05 -10.75 -3.21
C TYR A 160 1.99 -9.78 -2.70
N VAL A 161 1.46 -10.00 -1.49
CA VAL A 161 0.51 -9.07 -0.86
C VAL A 161 1.01 -8.73 0.54
N ASP A 162 1.50 -7.50 0.72
CA ASP A 162 1.90 -6.99 2.05
C ASP A 162 0.70 -6.34 2.76
N GLU A 163 0.78 -6.32 4.10
CA GLU A 163 -0.29 -5.86 4.99
C GLU A 163 -1.66 -6.46 4.69
N VAL A 164 -1.70 -7.77 4.40
CA VAL A 164 -2.95 -8.50 4.09
C VAL A 164 -3.98 -8.44 5.23
N GLY A 165 -3.54 -8.15 6.46
CA GLY A 165 -4.42 -7.92 7.62
C GLY A 165 -5.43 -6.78 7.42
N ALA A 166 -5.07 -5.78 6.61
CA ALA A 166 -5.95 -4.66 6.25
C ALA A 166 -6.92 -5.00 5.09
N VAL A 167 -6.73 -6.14 4.42
CA VAL A 167 -7.50 -6.55 3.25
C VAL A 167 -8.81 -7.22 3.69
N HIS A 168 -9.91 -6.81 3.07
CA HIS A 168 -11.23 -7.42 3.27
C HIS A 168 -11.32 -8.76 2.53
N HIS A 169 -12.06 -9.74 3.07
CA HIS A 169 -12.19 -11.08 2.46
C HIS A 169 -12.61 -11.05 0.98
N SER A 170 -13.62 -10.25 0.64
CA SER A 170 -14.11 -10.14 -0.75
C SER A 170 -13.07 -9.61 -1.71
N VAL A 171 -12.10 -8.83 -1.23
CA VAL A 171 -10.99 -8.32 -2.04
C VAL A 171 -10.01 -9.45 -2.32
N LEU A 172 -9.67 -10.27 -1.31
CA LEU A 172 -8.81 -11.43 -1.53
C LEU A 172 -9.45 -12.42 -2.51
N ASP A 173 -10.74 -12.71 -2.34
CA ASP A 173 -11.52 -13.54 -3.26
C ASP A 173 -11.53 -12.95 -4.68
N ALA A 174 -11.79 -11.65 -4.81
CA ALA A 174 -11.86 -11.00 -6.13
C ALA A 174 -10.50 -10.97 -6.85
N ILE A 175 -9.39 -10.81 -6.13
CA ILE A 175 -8.05 -10.91 -6.72
C ILE A 175 -7.84 -12.32 -7.30
N SER A 176 -8.16 -13.35 -6.50
CA SER A 176 -8.03 -14.74 -6.95
C SER A 176 -8.89 -15.03 -8.18
N GLU A 177 -10.18 -14.67 -8.15
CA GLU A 177 -11.11 -14.90 -9.26
C GLU A 177 -10.72 -14.11 -10.51
N THR A 178 -10.26 -12.87 -10.36
CA THR A 178 -9.73 -12.06 -11.48
C THR A 178 -8.59 -12.78 -12.18
N ILE A 179 -7.65 -13.35 -11.42
CA ILE A 179 -6.50 -14.03 -11.98
C ILE A 179 -6.91 -15.37 -12.62
N LYS A 180 -7.85 -16.12 -12.01
CA LYS A 180 -8.45 -17.33 -12.62
C LYS A 180 -9.06 -17.02 -14.00
N ILE A 181 -9.79 -15.91 -14.12
CA ILE A 181 -10.39 -15.45 -15.39
C ILE A 181 -9.31 -15.05 -16.40
N ILE A 182 -8.32 -14.25 -16.00
CA ILE A 182 -7.25 -13.80 -16.91
C ILE A 182 -6.41 -14.97 -17.44
N ARG A 183 -6.24 -16.02 -16.62
CA ARG A 183 -5.49 -17.23 -16.94
C ARG A 183 -6.37 -18.37 -17.45
N GLN A 184 -7.64 -18.11 -17.79
CA GLN A 184 -8.56 -19.14 -18.24
C GLN A 184 -7.98 -19.95 -19.42
N GLY A 185 -8.06 -21.27 -19.34
CA GLY A 185 -7.52 -22.19 -20.36
C GLY A 185 -6.02 -22.50 -20.20
N MET A 186 -5.34 -21.93 -19.20
CA MET A 186 -3.97 -22.29 -18.85
C MET A 186 -3.94 -23.45 -17.83
N PRO A 187 -2.81 -24.18 -17.72
CA PRO A 187 -2.62 -25.15 -16.66
C PRO A 187 -2.86 -24.53 -15.27
N SER A 188 -3.52 -25.29 -14.40
CA SER A 188 -3.82 -24.89 -13.02
C SER A 188 -4.68 -23.62 -12.88
N SER A 189 -5.32 -23.11 -13.95
CA SER A 189 -6.15 -21.90 -13.89
C SER A 189 -7.39 -22.04 -13.01
N HIS A 190 -7.77 -23.26 -12.64
CA HIS A 190 -8.87 -23.58 -11.73
C HIS A 190 -8.48 -23.43 -10.26
N LEU A 191 -7.18 -23.45 -9.94
CA LEU A 191 -6.67 -23.28 -8.58
C LEU A 191 -6.77 -21.80 -8.14
N PRO A 192 -6.71 -21.50 -6.83
CA PRO A 192 -6.59 -20.14 -6.32
C PRO A 192 -5.53 -19.32 -7.07
N PHE A 193 -5.82 -18.04 -7.32
CA PHE A 193 -4.93 -17.15 -8.09
C PHE A 193 -4.51 -17.72 -9.46
N GLY A 194 -5.34 -18.55 -10.08
CA GLY A 194 -5.04 -19.21 -11.35
C GLY A 194 -3.77 -20.08 -11.31
N GLY A 195 -3.45 -20.65 -10.14
CA GLY A 195 -2.30 -21.52 -9.91
C GLY A 195 -0.95 -20.80 -9.76
N LEU A 196 -0.95 -19.46 -9.73
CA LEU A 196 0.25 -18.66 -9.52
C LEU A 196 0.76 -18.79 -8.07
N PRO A 197 2.09 -18.77 -7.84
CA PRO A 197 2.63 -18.72 -6.49
C PRO A 197 2.25 -17.42 -5.78
N VAL A 198 1.87 -17.52 -4.51
CA VAL A 198 1.41 -16.38 -3.69
C VAL A 198 2.16 -16.34 -2.36
N VAL A 199 2.70 -15.17 -2.02
CA VAL A 199 3.24 -14.88 -0.69
C VAL A 199 2.46 -13.74 -0.07
N LEU A 200 1.64 -14.07 0.92
CA LEU A 200 0.91 -13.12 1.74
C LEU A 200 1.78 -12.73 2.95
N SER A 201 1.80 -11.45 3.32
CA SER A 201 2.40 -10.99 4.56
C SER A 201 1.51 -10.01 5.29
N GLY A 202 1.49 -10.10 6.61
CA GLY A 202 0.71 -9.20 7.45
C GLY A 202 0.57 -9.72 8.86
N ASP A 203 -0.20 -9.00 9.66
CA ASP A 203 -0.51 -9.35 11.04
C ASP A 203 -2.04 -9.31 11.25
N PRO A 204 -2.68 -10.46 11.57
CA PRO A 204 -4.13 -10.52 11.82
C PRO A 204 -4.62 -9.63 12.98
N CYS A 205 -3.74 -9.23 13.90
CA CYS A 205 -4.11 -8.44 15.09
C CYS A 205 -3.77 -6.95 14.96
N GLN A 206 -3.39 -6.45 13.77
CA GLN A 206 -3.26 -5.02 13.53
C GLN A 206 -4.62 -4.32 13.38
N ILE A 207 -4.61 -2.98 13.27
CA ILE A 207 -5.81 -2.14 13.16
C ILE A 207 -6.78 -2.73 12.13
N GLY A 208 -8.05 -2.76 12.54
CA GLY A 208 -9.15 -3.32 11.78
C GLY A 208 -9.15 -2.88 10.32
N ARG A 209 -9.46 -3.85 9.45
CA ARG A 209 -9.73 -3.69 8.01
C ARG A 209 -10.44 -2.37 7.78
N VAL A 210 -10.10 -1.66 6.71
CA VAL A 210 -10.84 -0.45 6.34
C VAL A 210 -12.33 -0.79 6.36
N SER A 211 -13.04 -0.17 7.30
CA SER A 211 -14.50 -0.19 7.32
C SER A 211 -14.92 0.44 6.02
N LEU A 212 -15.25 -0.38 5.03
CA LEU A 212 -15.65 0.10 3.72
C LEU A 212 -16.97 0.95 3.80
N PHE A 213 -17.58 1.07 4.99
CA PHE A 213 -19.04 1.03 5.26
C PHE A 213 -19.69 2.33 5.72
N GLU A 214 -18.94 3.34 6.11
CA GLU A 214 -19.57 4.57 6.57
C GLU A 214 -20.09 5.36 5.35
N GLY A 215 -21.33 5.08 4.92
CA GLY A 215 -22.08 5.96 3.99
C GLY A 215 -22.72 5.35 2.74
N SER A 216 -22.64 4.04 2.47
CA SER A 216 -23.27 3.46 1.26
C SER A 216 -24.76 3.15 1.47
N SER A 217 -25.63 3.69 0.62
CA SER A 217 -27.09 3.43 0.65
C SER A 217 -27.48 2.04 0.13
N ARG A 218 -26.63 1.40 -0.67
CA ARG A 218 -26.90 0.09 -1.29
C ARG A 218 -26.48 -1.12 -0.43
N TYR A 219 -25.55 -0.92 0.49
CA TYR A 219 -24.95 -1.99 1.28
C TYR A 219 -24.87 -1.56 2.73
N SER A 220 -25.84 -2.00 3.54
CA SER A 220 -25.86 -1.69 4.97
C SER A 220 -24.74 -2.45 5.70
N PRO A 221 -24.14 -1.87 6.76
CA PRO A 221 -23.14 -2.57 7.58
C PRO A 221 -23.65 -3.90 8.17
N GLU A 222 -24.94 -3.99 8.46
CA GLU A 222 -25.58 -5.19 9.02
C GLU A 222 -25.67 -6.33 7.99
N GLN A 223 -25.95 -5.99 6.73
CA GLN A 223 -26.07 -6.98 5.64
C GLN A 223 -24.71 -7.48 5.15
N TYR A 224 -23.68 -6.66 5.29
CA TYR A 224 -22.33 -6.97 4.85
C TYR A 224 -21.37 -6.59 5.97
N PRO A 225 -21.08 -7.46 6.93
CA PRO A 225 -20.12 -7.12 7.98
C PRO A 225 -18.69 -7.08 7.44
N THR A 226 -17.84 -6.24 8.04
CA THR A 226 -16.39 -6.21 7.75
C THR A 226 -15.73 -7.53 8.14
N ARG A 227 -15.42 -8.39 7.16
CA ARG A 227 -14.87 -9.74 7.38
C ARG A 227 -13.41 -9.92 6.95
N PRO A 228 -12.62 -10.75 7.67
CA PRO A 228 -11.17 -10.84 7.50
C PRO A 228 -10.79 -11.59 6.25
N PHE A 229 -9.61 -11.28 5.73
CA PHE A 229 -9.03 -12.04 4.63
C PHE A 229 -9.01 -13.56 4.88
N TRP A 230 -8.86 -14.03 6.13
CA TRP A 230 -8.85 -15.47 6.43
C TRP A 230 -10.24 -16.13 6.44
N GLU A 231 -11.33 -15.36 6.36
CA GLU A 231 -12.70 -15.87 6.12
C GLU A 231 -13.06 -15.90 4.63
N SER A 232 -12.13 -15.55 3.74
CA SER A 232 -12.37 -15.62 2.30
C SER A 232 -12.41 -17.07 1.81
N ALA A 233 -13.21 -17.34 0.78
CA ALA A 233 -13.26 -18.68 0.17
C ALA A 233 -11.88 -19.08 -0.38
N CYS A 234 -11.20 -18.13 -1.01
CA CYS A 234 -9.84 -18.29 -1.52
C CYS A 234 -8.85 -18.70 -0.42
N TRP A 235 -8.92 -18.14 0.79
CA TRP A 235 -8.07 -18.55 1.90
C TRP A 235 -8.24 -20.04 2.24
N GLY A 236 -9.50 -20.50 2.31
CA GLY A 236 -9.84 -21.89 2.56
C GLY A 236 -9.35 -22.85 1.45
N GLU A 237 -9.43 -22.42 0.19
CA GLU A 237 -8.94 -23.17 -0.97
C GLU A 237 -7.40 -23.22 -1.03
N MET A 238 -6.73 -22.09 -0.76
CA MET A 238 -5.27 -21.99 -0.81
C MET A 238 -4.59 -22.90 0.21
N ARG A 239 -5.15 -23.03 1.41
CA ARG A 239 -4.51 -23.71 2.56
C ARG A 239 -3.03 -23.31 2.70
N PRO A 240 -2.73 -22.00 2.83
CA PRO A 240 -1.37 -21.52 2.74
C PRO A 240 -0.53 -22.04 3.91
N THR A 241 0.74 -22.27 3.64
CA THR A 241 1.70 -22.61 4.70
C THR A 241 1.97 -21.39 5.55
N ILE A 242 1.59 -21.49 6.81
CA ILE A 242 1.72 -20.41 7.79
C ILE A 242 3.14 -20.41 8.35
N MET A 243 3.82 -19.28 8.16
CA MET A 243 5.19 -19.02 8.59
C MET A 243 5.16 -17.92 9.66
N TYR A 244 5.23 -18.31 10.93
CA TYR A 244 5.13 -17.37 12.05
C TYR A 244 6.52 -16.93 12.53
N LEU A 245 6.82 -15.63 12.40
CA LEU A 245 8.05 -15.00 12.90
C LEU A 245 7.90 -14.63 14.38
N THR A 246 8.70 -15.25 15.23
CA THR A 246 8.64 -15.10 16.69
C THR A 246 9.59 -14.03 17.22
N LYS A 247 10.68 -13.74 16.49
CA LYS A 247 11.75 -12.85 16.96
C LYS A 247 11.46 -11.40 16.61
N PHE A 248 11.47 -10.56 17.65
CA PHE A 248 11.38 -9.11 17.50
C PHE A 248 12.75 -8.51 17.15
N ASN A 249 12.80 -7.64 16.14
CA ASN A 249 14.05 -7.11 15.60
C ASN A 249 14.24 -5.61 15.80
N ARG A 250 13.28 -4.89 16.41
CA ARG A 250 13.36 -3.42 16.59
C ARG A 250 13.96 -2.96 17.94
N GLY A 251 14.63 -3.84 18.68
CA GLY A 251 15.32 -3.48 19.93
C GLY A 251 15.44 -4.64 20.92
N SER A 252 16.19 -4.44 22.01
CA SER A 252 16.45 -5.43 23.07
C SER A 252 15.61 -5.22 24.34
N ASP A 253 14.61 -4.35 24.32
CA ASP A 253 13.81 -4.03 25.51
C ASP A 253 12.76 -5.10 25.78
N SER A 254 13.13 -6.07 26.63
CA SER A 254 12.25 -7.18 27.02
C SER A 254 11.01 -6.73 27.80
N GLU A 255 11.09 -5.64 28.56
CA GLU A 255 9.93 -5.11 29.33
C GLU A 255 8.91 -4.52 28.36
N TYR A 256 9.36 -3.71 27.40
CA TYR A 256 8.50 -3.13 26.36
C TYR A 256 7.86 -4.21 25.48
N LEU A 257 8.61 -5.27 25.17
CA LEU A 257 8.05 -6.41 24.45
C LEU A 257 7.01 -7.19 25.24
N GLY A 258 7.18 -7.28 26.56
CA GLY A 258 6.17 -7.82 27.47
C GLY A 258 4.85 -7.05 27.37
N LEU A 259 4.94 -5.71 27.46
CA LEU A 259 3.79 -4.81 27.30
C LEU A 259 3.07 -5.02 25.96
N LEU A 260 3.81 -5.03 24.83
CA LEU A 260 3.20 -5.22 23.51
C LEU A 260 2.50 -6.58 23.37
N LYS A 261 3.06 -7.64 23.98
CA LYS A 261 2.44 -8.97 24.01
C LYS A 261 1.17 -9.01 24.84
N GLU A 262 1.14 -8.28 25.97
CA GLU A 262 -0.06 -8.14 26.81
C GLU A 262 -1.16 -7.38 26.07
N ILE A 263 -0.84 -6.26 25.41
CA ILE A 263 -1.79 -5.54 24.55
C ILE A 263 -2.37 -6.49 23.50
N ARG A 264 -1.52 -7.28 22.84
CA ARG A 264 -1.93 -8.19 21.76
C ARG A 264 -2.82 -9.35 22.23
N ARG A 265 -2.57 -9.89 23.42
CA ARG A 265 -3.21 -11.13 23.93
C ARG A 265 -4.27 -10.86 25.00
N SER A 266 -4.57 -9.61 25.29
CA SER A 266 -5.53 -9.26 26.32
C SER A 266 -6.89 -9.90 26.03
N THR A 267 -7.39 -10.65 26.99
CA THR A 267 -8.75 -11.22 26.99
C THR A 267 -9.63 -10.60 28.08
N SER A 268 -9.06 -9.69 28.89
CA SER A 268 -9.75 -9.00 29.97
C SER A 268 -9.53 -7.50 29.85
N GLU A 269 -10.62 -6.79 29.61
CA GLU A 269 -10.62 -5.34 29.38
C GLU A 269 -11.50 -4.65 30.43
N ASP A 270 -11.18 -3.40 30.75
CA ASP A 270 -11.97 -2.49 31.57
C ASP A 270 -12.10 -1.17 30.79
N ASP A 271 -13.33 -0.77 30.43
CA ASP A 271 -13.60 0.35 29.49
C ASP A 271 -12.76 0.33 28.20
N GLY A 272 -12.52 -0.86 27.64
CA GLY A 272 -11.74 -1.05 26.42
C GLY A 272 -10.21 -0.90 26.61
N VAL A 273 -9.75 -0.81 27.86
CA VAL A 273 -8.33 -0.81 28.20
C VAL A 273 -7.93 -2.21 28.68
N PRO A 274 -6.91 -2.84 28.08
CA PRO A 274 -6.35 -4.10 28.56
C PRO A 274 -5.92 -4.04 30.04
N LYS A 275 -6.19 -5.10 30.80
CA LYS A 275 -5.57 -5.26 32.13
C LYS A 275 -4.10 -5.61 31.97
N PHE A 276 -3.24 -4.72 32.47
CA PHE A 276 -1.78 -4.86 32.38
C PHE A 276 -1.17 -5.46 33.64
N SER A 277 -0.08 -6.21 33.48
CA SER A 277 0.76 -6.62 34.60
C SER A 277 1.45 -5.42 35.27
N SER A 278 1.92 -5.60 36.51
CA SER A 278 2.67 -4.56 37.22
C SER A 278 3.92 -4.09 36.44
N SER A 279 4.58 -5.00 35.72
CA SER A 279 5.70 -4.66 34.81
C SER A 279 5.25 -3.76 33.66
N SER A 280 4.16 -4.11 32.98
CA SER A 280 3.60 -3.31 31.88
C SER A 280 3.14 -1.92 32.33
N VAL A 281 2.52 -1.82 33.52
CA VAL A 281 2.15 -0.54 34.13
C VAL A 281 3.39 0.33 34.41
N SER A 282 4.49 -0.27 34.89
CA SER A 282 5.77 0.43 35.09
C SER A 282 6.37 0.94 33.78
N VAL A 283 6.27 0.17 32.69
CA VAL A 283 6.72 0.62 31.36
C VAL A 283 5.86 1.79 30.87
N LEU A 284 4.54 1.70 31.01
CA LEU A 284 3.61 2.77 30.60
C LEU A 284 3.85 4.08 31.36
N SER A 285 4.11 4.03 32.67
CA SER A 285 4.41 5.23 33.46
C SER A 285 5.72 5.89 33.00
N LYS A 286 6.78 5.11 32.76
CA LYS A 286 8.05 5.60 32.20
C LYS A 286 7.88 6.27 30.83
N ILE A 287 7.02 5.73 29.96
CA ILE A 287 6.77 6.29 28.62
C ILE A 287 5.96 7.59 28.71
N ARG A 288 4.91 7.62 29.54
CA ARG A 288 4.01 8.77 29.67
C ARG A 288 4.72 10.05 30.12
N ASP A 289 5.72 9.90 30.99
CA ASP A 289 6.50 11.03 31.53
C ASP A 289 7.49 11.64 30.53
N ARG A 290 7.80 10.96 29.41
CA ARG A 290 8.78 11.48 28.44
C ARG A 290 8.20 12.54 27.51
N ASP A 291 6.96 12.40 27.04
CA ASP A 291 6.43 13.21 25.92
C ASP A 291 4.97 13.68 26.08
N GLY A 292 4.26 13.30 27.15
CA GLY A 292 2.82 13.57 27.32
C GLY A 292 2.44 14.76 28.21
N GLY A 293 3.42 15.51 28.72
CA GLY A 293 3.19 16.65 29.62
C GLY A 293 2.91 17.97 28.88
N ALA A 294 2.59 19.02 29.63
CA ALA A 294 2.44 20.39 29.11
C ALA A 294 3.74 21.00 28.51
N VAL A 295 4.87 20.29 28.65
CA VAL A 295 6.18 20.71 28.16
C VAL A 295 6.43 20.05 26.80
N MET A 296 6.71 20.88 25.79
CA MET A 296 7.12 20.39 24.48
C MET A 296 8.33 19.44 24.64
N PRO A 297 8.29 18.26 24.01
CA PRO A 297 9.35 17.28 24.15
C PRO A 297 10.66 17.81 23.57
N ARG A 298 11.78 17.33 24.15
CA ARG A 298 13.12 17.86 23.90
C ARG A 298 13.64 17.61 22.48
N PHE A 299 12.99 16.73 21.72
CA PHE A 299 13.40 16.31 20.37
C PHE A 299 12.21 16.28 19.40
N ASN A 300 12.51 16.46 18.11
CA ASN A 300 11.54 16.23 17.04
C ASN A 300 11.12 14.75 17.05
N HIS A 301 9.83 14.50 17.24
CA HIS A 301 9.24 13.16 17.27
C HIS A 301 7.98 13.17 16.40
N THR A 302 7.67 12.00 15.82
CA THR A 302 6.43 11.81 15.06
C THR A 302 5.28 11.62 16.04
N VAL A 303 4.25 12.47 15.93
CA VAL A 303 3.01 12.33 16.71
C VAL A 303 2.01 11.50 15.92
N ILE A 304 1.47 10.46 16.56
CA ILE A 304 0.40 9.62 16.01
C ILE A 304 -0.88 9.99 16.75
N CYS A 305 -1.92 10.35 15.99
CA CYS A 305 -3.23 10.70 16.54
C CYS A 305 -4.28 9.69 16.09
N LEU A 306 -5.37 9.60 16.85
CA LEU A 306 -6.50 8.71 16.52
C LEU A 306 -7.32 9.24 15.33
N ARG A 307 -7.50 10.57 15.23
CA ARG A 307 -8.29 11.20 14.17
C ARG A 307 -7.42 12.12 13.32
N ASN A 308 -7.78 12.23 12.04
CA ASN A 308 -7.13 13.16 11.10
C ASN A 308 -7.21 14.60 11.60
N LYS A 309 -8.35 15.01 12.17
CA LYS A 309 -8.54 16.35 12.75
C LYS A 309 -7.49 16.68 13.82
N ASP A 310 -7.22 15.75 14.73
CA ASP A 310 -6.24 15.96 15.81
C ASP A 310 -4.82 16.07 15.25
N ALA A 311 -4.47 15.22 14.27
CA ALA A 311 -3.20 15.29 13.57
C ALA A 311 -3.05 16.61 12.79
N GLU A 312 -4.13 17.12 12.21
CA GLU A 312 -4.16 18.40 11.50
C GLU A 312 -3.97 19.59 12.43
N GLU A 313 -4.69 19.62 13.55
CA GLU A 313 -4.50 20.66 14.57
C GLU A 313 -3.07 20.66 15.10
N HIS A 314 -2.48 19.48 15.34
CA HIS A 314 -1.08 19.35 15.74
C HIS A 314 -0.14 19.88 14.65
N ASN A 315 -0.31 19.44 13.40
CA ASN A 315 0.52 19.87 12.27
C ASN A 315 0.40 21.37 12.01
N HIS A 316 -0.78 21.97 12.16
CA HIS A 316 -0.99 23.42 12.06
C HIS A 316 -0.29 24.19 13.17
N LYS A 317 -0.37 23.73 14.43
CA LYS A 317 0.38 24.35 15.52
C LYS A 317 1.89 24.27 15.26
N HIS A 318 2.38 23.12 14.80
CA HIS A 318 3.80 22.91 14.50
C HIS A 318 4.27 23.79 13.34
N ILE A 319 3.53 23.86 12.23
CA ILE A 319 3.96 24.69 11.09
C ILE A 319 4.02 26.19 11.44
N HIS A 320 3.12 26.68 12.29
CA HIS A 320 3.14 28.05 12.77
C HIS A 320 4.28 28.36 13.74
N SER A 321 4.87 27.35 14.39
CA SER A 321 6.05 27.55 15.24
C SER A 321 7.37 27.52 14.46
N LEU A 322 7.36 27.06 13.21
CA LEU A 322 8.56 27.04 12.37
C LEU A 322 8.92 28.45 11.89
N PRO A 323 10.22 28.80 11.85
CA PRO A 323 10.67 30.08 11.32
C PRO A 323 10.48 30.16 9.79
N GLY A 324 10.36 31.38 9.28
CA GLY A 324 10.29 31.68 7.85
C GLY A 324 8.87 31.94 7.33
N PRO A 325 8.74 32.51 6.12
CA PRO A 325 7.44 32.81 5.52
C PRO A 325 6.62 31.54 5.28
N LEU A 326 5.32 31.66 5.57
CA LEU A 326 4.31 30.67 5.26
C LEU A 326 3.91 30.78 3.78
N HIS A 327 4.05 29.70 3.04
CA HIS A 327 3.62 29.56 1.66
C HIS A 327 2.38 28.68 1.61
N LYS A 328 1.30 29.19 1.01
CA LYS A 328 0.04 28.46 0.86
C LYS A 328 -0.10 28.01 -0.59
N LEU A 329 -0.18 26.70 -0.79
CA LEU A 329 -0.47 26.06 -2.07
C LEU A 329 -1.96 25.76 -2.11
N MET A 330 -2.70 26.42 -3.00
CA MET A 330 -4.12 26.20 -3.18
C MET A 330 -4.35 25.03 -4.14
N ALA A 331 -5.24 24.11 -3.78
CA ALA A 331 -5.74 23.11 -4.70
C ALA A 331 -6.62 23.78 -5.76
N ILE A 332 -6.56 23.26 -7.00
CA ILE A 332 -7.47 23.64 -8.08
C ILE A 332 -8.33 22.43 -8.36
N ASP A 333 -9.59 22.49 -7.95
CA ASP A 333 -10.55 21.42 -8.19
C ASP A 333 -11.20 21.65 -9.57
N THR A 334 -11.11 20.67 -10.45
CA THR A 334 -11.71 20.71 -11.79
C THR A 334 -12.81 19.68 -11.91
N GLU A 335 -13.99 20.10 -12.38
CA GLU A 335 -15.10 19.21 -12.66
C GLU A 335 -14.89 18.51 -14.00
N ALA A 336 -14.66 17.19 -13.96
CA ALA A 336 -14.49 16.39 -15.18
C ALA A 336 -15.84 16.02 -15.84
N SER A 337 -16.96 16.18 -15.13
CA SER A 337 -18.32 15.88 -15.57
C SER A 337 -19.33 16.64 -14.70
N PRO A 338 -20.58 16.87 -15.17
CA PRO A 338 -21.61 17.50 -14.37
C PRO A 338 -21.83 16.71 -13.07
N LEU A 339 -21.77 17.40 -11.93
CA LEU A 339 -22.00 16.78 -10.63
C LEU A 339 -23.46 16.32 -10.52
N PRO A 340 -23.73 15.12 -9.97
CA PRO A 340 -25.10 14.67 -9.80
C PRO A 340 -25.85 15.54 -8.77
N PRO A 341 -27.19 15.62 -8.87
CA PRO A 341 -28.00 16.49 -7.99
C PRO A 341 -27.85 16.22 -6.49
N CYS A 342 -27.40 15.01 -6.11
CA CYS A 342 -27.20 14.62 -4.72
C CYS A 342 -25.79 14.93 -4.18
N PHE A 343 -24.87 15.45 -4.99
CA PHE A 343 -23.50 15.75 -4.59
C PHE A 343 -23.46 16.93 -3.62
N GLN A 344 -22.86 16.74 -2.44
CA GLN A 344 -22.63 17.84 -1.49
C GLN A 344 -21.13 18.07 -1.32
N LYS A 345 -20.68 19.31 -1.56
CA LYS A 345 -19.26 19.67 -1.51
C LYS A 345 -18.61 19.37 -0.15
N LYS A 346 -19.38 19.51 0.94
CA LYS A 346 -18.95 19.18 2.31
C LYS A 346 -18.57 17.70 2.49
N ASP A 347 -19.11 16.81 1.67
CA ASP A 347 -18.80 15.37 1.76
C ASP A 347 -17.38 15.10 1.25
N VAL A 348 -16.89 15.91 0.30
CA VAL A 348 -15.51 15.87 -0.19
C VAL A 348 -14.53 16.33 0.89
N ASP A 349 -14.88 17.40 1.62
CA ASP A 349 -14.08 17.89 2.75
C ASP A 349 -13.98 16.81 3.85
N GLY A 350 -15.07 16.06 4.09
CA GLY A 350 -15.10 14.94 5.02
C GLY A 350 -14.20 13.75 4.66
N MET A 351 -13.77 13.61 3.40
CA MET A 351 -12.81 12.59 2.98
C MET A 351 -11.35 12.93 3.29
N GLY A 352 -11.08 14.14 3.81
CA GLY A 352 -9.73 14.61 4.06
C GLY A 352 -9.02 15.17 2.83
N TYR A 353 -9.75 15.51 1.77
CA TYR A 353 -9.20 16.34 0.69
C TYR A 353 -8.90 17.73 1.22
N ARG A 354 -7.74 18.27 0.83
CA ARG A 354 -7.27 19.57 1.31
C ARG A 354 -7.35 20.60 0.20
N ALA A 355 -8.18 21.61 0.40
CA ALA A 355 -8.25 22.77 -0.49
C ALA A 355 -6.95 23.61 -0.48
N ALA A 356 -6.11 23.44 0.53
CA ALA A 356 -4.81 24.08 0.58
C ALA A 356 -3.79 23.28 1.42
N ILE A 357 -2.52 23.38 1.05
CA ILE A 357 -1.38 22.90 1.84
C ILE A 357 -0.51 24.10 2.20
N SER A 358 -0.18 24.25 3.48
CA SER A 358 0.75 25.27 3.96
C SER A 358 2.14 24.66 4.16
N LEU A 359 3.18 25.39 3.77
CA LEU A 359 4.59 25.02 3.92
C LEU A 359 5.39 26.22 4.43
N THR A 360 6.44 26.00 5.22
CA THR A 360 7.40 27.05 5.58
C THR A 360 8.71 26.86 4.84
N SER A 361 9.33 27.97 4.42
CA SER A 361 10.58 27.99 3.67
C SER A 361 11.81 27.46 4.44
N ALA A 362 11.68 27.17 5.74
CA ALA A 362 12.72 26.53 6.54
C ALA A 362 13.01 25.06 6.14
N LEU A 363 12.18 24.43 5.31
CA LEU A 363 12.39 23.07 4.81
C LEU A 363 13.42 23.04 3.66
N ARG A 364 14.71 23.22 3.97
CA ARG A 364 15.77 22.69 3.09
C ARG A 364 15.87 21.17 3.30
N SER A 365 15.07 20.40 2.56
CA SER A 365 15.25 18.95 2.48
C SER A 365 15.87 18.59 1.12
N PRO A 366 17.14 18.15 1.08
CA PRO A 366 17.78 17.65 -0.14
C PRO A 366 17.04 16.44 -0.75
N LYS A 367 16.21 15.74 0.05
CA LYS A 367 15.51 14.52 -0.36
C LYS A 367 14.22 14.74 -1.14
N LEU A 368 13.71 15.98 -1.18
CA LEU A 368 12.45 16.29 -1.88
C LEU A 368 12.64 16.84 -3.30
N GLY A 369 13.88 17.11 -3.74
CA GLY A 369 14.14 17.66 -5.08
C GLY A 369 13.44 18.99 -5.38
N LEU A 370 12.86 19.64 -4.37
CA LEU A 370 12.17 20.91 -4.49
C LEU A 370 13.18 22.04 -4.27
N ASN A 371 13.88 22.41 -5.34
CA ASN A 371 14.56 23.70 -5.40
C ASN A 371 13.48 24.78 -5.59
N PHE A 372 13.05 25.41 -4.51
CA PHE A 372 12.25 26.62 -4.60
C PHE A 372 13.15 27.79 -5.03
N VAL A 373 13.31 27.95 -6.34
CA VAL A 373 13.82 29.21 -6.90
C VAL A 373 12.64 30.18 -6.90
N ALA A 374 12.78 31.27 -6.15
CA ALA A 374 11.73 32.26 -5.90
C ALA A 374 11.40 33.17 -7.12
N SER A 375 11.75 32.74 -8.34
CA SER A 375 11.40 33.42 -9.58
C SER A 375 10.59 32.46 -10.46
N ASP A 376 9.41 32.90 -10.89
CA ASP A 376 8.44 32.21 -11.76
C ASP A 376 7.31 31.45 -11.06
N MET A 377 6.50 32.19 -10.29
CA MET A 377 5.12 31.78 -9.93
C MET A 377 4.15 31.69 -11.13
N ASN A 378 4.60 31.94 -12.38
CA ASN A 378 3.75 31.88 -13.58
C ASN A 378 3.90 30.60 -14.41
N SER A 379 4.69 29.61 -13.98
CA SER A 379 4.89 28.39 -14.78
C SER A 379 5.00 27.11 -13.96
N LEU A 380 4.00 26.85 -13.11
CA LEU A 380 3.72 25.48 -12.65
C LEU A 380 2.82 24.79 -13.69
N LYS A 381 3.43 24.31 -14.79
CA LYS A 381 2.79 23.32 -15.65
C LYS A 381 2.74 22.00 -14.89
N ILE A 382 1.63 21.75 -14.20
CA ILE A 382 1.30 20.41 -13.74
C ILE A 382 1.07 19.58 -15.01
N ALA A 383 1.89 18.56 -15.23
CA ALA A 383 1.77 17.68 -16.37
C ALA A 383 0.43 16.91 -16.28
N GLU A 384 -0.57 17.37 -17.02
CA GLU A 384 -1.77 16.58 -17.31
C GLU A 384 -1.33 15.31 -18.04
N ARG A 385 -1.40 14.14 -17.37
CA ARG A 385 -1.47 12.86 -18.09
C ARG A 385 -2.83 12.79 -18.78
N ARG A 386 -2.95 13.41 -19.94
CA ARG A 386 -4.04 13.13 -20.89
C ARG A 386 -3.79 11.75 -21.49
N THR A 387 -4.55 10.75 -21.07
CA THR A 387 -4.73 9.55 -21.88
C THR A 387 -5.59 9.93 -23.10
N PRO A 388 -5.14 9.67 -24.33
CA PRO A 388 -5.95 9.96 -25.52
C PRO A 388 -7.17 9.01 -25.53
N CYS A 389 -8.36 9.60 -25.56
CA CYS A 389 -9.60 8.87 -25.80
C CYS A 389 -9.58 8.34 -27.25
N PRO A 390 -9.82 7.04 -27.50
CA PRO A 390 -9.95 6.55 -28.87
C PRO A 390 -11.21 7.14 -29.51
N LYS A 391 -11.03 7.84 -30.62
CA LYS A 391 -12.12 8.31 -31.48
C LYS A 391 -12.88 7.09 -32.00
N THR A 392 -14.17 7.01 -31.71
CA THR A 392 -15.10 6.10 -32.41
C THR A 392 -15.24 6.56 -33.86
N PRO A 393 -15.10 5.69 -34.88
CA PRO A 393 -15.48 6.00 -36.26
C PRO A 393 -17.02 6.04 -36.40
N PRO A 394 -17.54 6.57 -37.53
CA PRO A 394 -18.93 7.03 -37.69
C PRO A 394 -19.98 5.92 -37.57
#